data_AF-A0A7Y3MHQ4-F1
#
_entry.id   AF-A0A7Y3MHQ4-F1
#
_cell.length_a   1.000
_cell.length_b   1.000
_cell.length_c   1.000
_cell.angle_alpha   90.00
_cell.angle_beta   90.00
_cell.angle_gamma   90.00
#
_symmetry.space_group_name_H-M   'P 1'
#
loop_
_entity.id
_entity.type
_entity.pdbx_description
1 polymer ?
#
loop_
_entity_poly.entity_id
_entity_poly.type
_entity_poly.pdbx_seq_one_letter_code
_entity_poly.pdbx_strand_id
1 'polypeptide(L)' 'LEFDVEIDGVIVDGVDMITWDEHGLISEFKVMVRPLKAINTLHQLMMKELQALEQKS' A
#
# COMPACT_ATOMS: atom_id res chain seq x y z
N LEU A 1 0.21 9.91 -7.55
CA LEU A 1 1.64 9.58 -7.41
C LEU A 1 1.80 8.14 -7.86
N GLU A 2 2.63 7.83 -8.86
CA GLU A 2 2.86 6.46 -9.34
C GLU A 2 4.16 5.91 -8.76
N PHE A 3 4.20 4.61 -8.49
CA PHE A 3 5.37 3.91 -7.97
C PHE A 3 5.49 2.51 -8.57
N ASP A 4 6.74 2.05 -8.69
CA ASP A 4 7.09 0.68 -9.06
C ASP A 4 8.08 0.10 -8.06
N VAL A 5 7.89 -1.16 -7.68
CA VAL A 5 8.78 -1.89 -6.78
C VAL A 5 8.75 -3.38 -7.07
N GLU A 6 9.89 -4.05 -6.89
CA GLU A 6 9.97 -5.51 -6.96
C GLU A 6 10.02 -6.10 -5.55
N ILE A 7 9.12 -7.01 -5.25
CA ILE A 7 9.05 -7.71 -3.97
C ILE A 7 9.02 -9.21 -4.22
N ASP A 8 10.03 -9.94 -3.74
CA ASP A 8 10.15 -11.40 -3.90
C ASP A 8 9.99 -11.87 -5.36
N GLY A 9 10.53 -11.11 -6.31
CA GLY A 9 10.42 -11.40 -7.75
C GLY A 9 9.04 -11.06 -8.37
N VAL A 10 8.15 -10.40 -7.63
CA VAL A 10 6.88 -9.88 -8.13
C VAL A 10 7.01 -8.37 -8.34
N ILE A 11 6.84 -7.93 -9.58
CA ILE A 11 6.72 -6.50 -9.89
C ILE A 11 5.37 -6.01 -9.39
N VAL A 12 5.42 -4.97 -8.57
CA VAL A 12 4.29 -4.23 -8.03
C VAL A 12 4.34 -2.84 -8.65
N ASP A 13 3.25 -2.46 -9.29
CA ASP A 13 3.06 -1.14 -9.86
C ASP A 13 1.80 -0.55 -9.24
N GLY A 14 1.88 0.66 -8.72
CA GLY A 14 0.76 1.27 -8.02
C GLY A 14 0.68 2.78 -8.15
N VAL A 15 -0.49 3.29 -7.80
CA VAL A 15 -0.80 4.72 -7.80
C VAL A 15 -1.46 5.09 -6.48
N ASP A 16 -0.91 6.09 -5.82
CA ASP A 16 -1.54 6.78 -4.70
C ASP A 16 -2.42 7.90 -5.22
N MET A 17 -3.69 7.83 -4.84
CA MET A 17 -4.71 8.83 -5.06
C MET A 17 -5.01 9.49 -3.72
N ILE A 18 -4.63 10.75 -3.60
CA ILE A 18 -4.74 11.53 -2.37
C ILE A 18 -5.70 12.69 -2.62
N THR A 19 -6.65 12.89 -1.70
CA THR A 19 -7.54 14.05 -1.68
C THR A 19 -7.22 14.88 -0.44
N TRP A 20 -7.23 16.20 -0.59
CA TRP A 20 -7.01 17.15 0.51
C TRP A 20 -8.30 17.87 0.87
N ASP A 21 -8.49 18.18 2.15
CA ASP A 21 -9.56 19.06 2.63
C ASP A 21 -9.20 20.55 2.49
N GLU A 22 -10.09 21.43 2.96
CA GLU A 22 -9.92 22.88 2.93
C GLU A 22 -8.77 23.40 3.81
N HIS A 23 -8.29 22.58 4.75
CA HIS A 23 -7.15 22.89 5.61
C HIS A 23 -5.83 22.34 5.05
N GLY A 24 -5.87 21.68 3.89
CA GLY A 24 -4.71 21.06 3.27
C GLY A 24 -4.27 19.75 3.95
N LEU A 25 -5.14 19.12 4.75
CA LEU A 25 -4.91 17.80 5.34
C LEU A 25 -5.43 16.71 4.41
N ILE A 26 -4.84 15.52 4.47
CA ILE A 26 -5.30 14.37 3.68
C ILE A 26 -6.66 13.93 4.23
N SER A 27 -7.70 14.05 3.40
CA SER A 27 -9.06 13.58 3.72
C SER A 27 -9.35 12.20 3.13
N GLU A 28 -8.64 11.80 2.08
CA GLU A 28 -8.74 10.47 1.49
C GLU A 28 -7.39 10.00 0.96
N PHE A 29 -7.07 8.72 1.21
CA PHE A 29 -5.89 8.06 0.69
C PHE A 29 -6.29 6.70 0.10
N LYS A 30 -6.23 6.58 -1.22
CA LYS A 30 -6.52 5.35 -1.96
C LYS A 30 -5.26 4.88 -2.69
N VAL A 31 -4.98 3.58 -2.61
CA VAL A 31 -3.89 2.96 -3.36
C VAL A 31 -4.48 1.97 -4.35
N MET A 32 -4.12 2.12 -5.62
CA MET A 32 -4.44 1.16 -6.67
C MET A 32 -3.16 0.39 -7.01
N VAL A 33 -3.24 -0.94 -7.08
CA VAL A 33 -2.06 -1.79 -7.34
C VAL A 33 -2.35 -2.78 -8.46
N ARG A 34 -1.35 -3.02 -9.31
CA ARG A 34 -1.34 -4.04 -10.37
C ARG A 34 0.00 -4.78 -10.39
N PRO A 35 0.03 -6.00 -10.95
CA PRO A 35 -1.11 -6.85 -11.32
C PRO A 35 -1.77 -7.51 -10.10
N LEU A 36 -2.84 -8.30 -10.29
CA LEU A 36 -3.54 -8.99 -9.19
C LEU A 36 -2.61 -9.82 -8.28
N LYS A 37 -1.56 -10.43 -8.85
CA LYS A 37 -0.54 -11.17 -8.07
C LYS A 37 0.17 -10.25 -7.06
N ALA A 38 0.48 -9.01 -7.44
CA ALA A 38 1.08 -8.02 -6.56
C ALA A 38 0.15 -7.63 -5.40
N ILE A 39 -1.16 -7.53 -5.66
CA ILE A 39 -2.16 -7.28 -4.59
C ILE A 39 -2.08 -8.37 -3.53
N ASN A 40 -2.04 -9.64 -3.93
CA ASN A 40 -1.96 -10.77 -3.00
C ASN A 40 -0.66 -10.75 -2.18
N THR A 41 0.48 -10.51 -2.84
CA THR A 41 1.78 -10.39 -2.16
C THR A 41 1.76 -9.24 -1.15
N LEU A 42 1.23 -8.08 -1.53
CA LEU A 42 1.11 -6.93 -0.65
C LEU A 42 0.24 -7.22 0.57
N HIS A 43 -0.93 -7.85 0.38
CA HIS A 43 -1.81 -8.23 1.49
C HIS A 43 -1.14 -9.18 2.49
N GLN A 44 -0.36 -10.15 2.02
CA GLN A 44 0.37 -11.07 2.90
C GLN A 44 1.42 -10.35 3.74
N LEU A 45 2.17 -9.43 3.13
CA LEU A 45 3.18 -8.64 3.83
C LEU A 45 2.55 -7.67 4.83
N MET A 46 1.48 -6.98 4.46
CA MET A 46 0.73 -6.11 5.37
C MET A 46 0.22 -6.87 6.60
N MET A 47 -0.35 -8.07 6.41
CA MET A 47 -0.81 -8.89 7.53
C MET A 47 0.33 -9.26 8.48
N LYS A 48 1.48 -9.66 7.93
CA LYS A 48 2.67 -10.00 8.72
C LYS A 48 3.17 -8.81 9.55
N GLU A 49 3.25 -7.63 8.95
CA GLU A 49 3.73 -6.43 9.65
C GLU A 49 2.75 -5.95 10.73
N LEU A 50 1.44 -5.99 10.45
CA LEU A 50 0.42 -5.65 11.45
C LEU A 50 0.50 -6.57 12.68
N GLN A 51 0.61 -7.89 12.47
CA GLN A 51 0.79 -8.84 13.57
C GLN A 51 2.07 -8.57 14.37
N ALA A 52 3.16 -8.19 13.70
CA ALA A 52 4.42 -7.86 14.37
C ALA A 52 4.32 -6.58 15.21
N LEU A 53 3.47 -5.62 14.83
CA LEU A 53 3.20 -4.41 15.61
C LEU A 53 2.32 -4.69 16.83
N GLU A 54 1.29 -5.53 16.68
CA GLU A 54 0.45 -5.97 17.80
C GLU A 54 1.26 -6.70 18.87
N GLN A 55 2.23 -7.53 18.48
CA GLN A 55 3.10 -8.26 19.42
C GLN A 55 4.09 -7.35 20.17
N LYS A 56 4.32 -6.12 19.69
CA LYS A 56 5.26 -5.16 20.28
C LYS A 56 4.60 -4.13 21.18
N SER A 57 3.27 -4.13 21.25
CA SER A 57 2.46 -3.21 22.08
C SER A 57 2.01 -3.89 23.37
#